data_AF-A0A7R7VSZ0-F1
#
_entry.id   AF-A0A7R7VSZ0-F1
#
_cell.length_a   1.000
_cell.length_b   1.000
_cell.length_c   1.000
_cell.angle_alpha   90.00
_cell.angle_beta   90.00
_cell.angle_gamma   90.00
#
_symmetry.space_group_name_H-M   'P 1'
#
loop_
_entity.id
_entity.type
_entity.pdbx_description
1 polymer ?
#
loop_
_entity_poly.entity_id
_entity_poly.type
_entity_poly.pdbx_seq_one_letter_code
_entity_poly.pdbx_strand_id
1 'polypeptide(L)'
;MQLLKTLFLSVISVWAVSRPALTASVSSNLQHVLDDDTTCLSPNIVTGVYDNPPKIIVHNACKGDIWTWTHYDAQRHMYKESDDVFKCLSNGNSATEVKWVAEREWILAIYGNAAIIVNYSDKQLVFAVCLNDNSHSLELVPDDKLALATTSHTLQGSIKIFDCAQNNSLPIQELHLLPACHALVWDEHDQTLWAVGNDKPPSGNYGKSYGILNGYQYDKRKGQFRQAVLDTHRVTEAALLLEEWTDADYAGWWDGPHDVIPIPNERKLLITTDRDIHIFDITNGSFEHGDAVMQKYLPGFQPVDHRTGRNGVLLPRSDLKAVSINSNRDVIYVQSDWRSWSSSHVNLLVDGAKKPDINFSGIIYRSRWMDEVSGWPAA
;
A
#
# COMPACT_ATOMS: atom_id res chain seq x y z
N MET A 1 -41.13 44.48 45.72
CA MET A 1 -40.75 43.05 45.70
C MET A 1 -39.27 42.97 46.04
N GLN A 2 -38.85 42.96 47.31
CA GLN A 2 -38.75 41.78 48.20
C GLN A 2 -37.98 40.63 47.50
N LEU A 3 -36.83 40.11 47.97
CA LEU A 3 -36.21 40.12 49.30
C LEU A 3 -34.71 39.68 49.17
N LEU A 4 -33.82 40.33 49.96
CA LEU A 4 -32.69 39.80 50.77
C LEU A 4 -31.45 39.14 50.11
N LYS A 5 -30.25 39.75 50.29
CA LYS A 5 -29.18 39.48 51.32
C LYS A 5 -28.19 38.37 50.86
N THR A 6 -26.86 38.51 50.91
CA THR A 6 -26.03 38.97 52.05
C THR A 6 -24.61 39.37 51.62
N LEU A 7 -24.08 40.41 52.28
CA LEU A 7 -22.70 40.91 52.35
C LEU A 7 -21.72 39.95 53.09
N PHE A 8 -20.41 40.09 52.87
CA PHE A 8 -19.37 40.64 53.79
C PHE A 8 -17.95 40.30 53.25
N LEU A 9 -17.08 41.24 52.85
CA LEU A 9 -16.21 42.19 53.58
C LEU A 9 -14.96 41.56 54.25
N SER A 10 -13.76 41.92 53.77
CA SER A 10 -12.65 42.53 54.56
C SER A 10 -11.44 42.84 53.64
N VAL A 11 -11.05 44.10 53.39
CA VAL A 11 -10.15 45.04 54.15
C VAL A 11 -8.75 44.41 54.35
N ILE A 12 -7.60 44.95 53.90
CA ILE A 12 -6.79 46.11 54.39
C ILE A 12 -5.62 46.29 53.39
N SER A 13 -5.48 47.40 52.65
CA SER A 13 -4.74 48.66 52.91
C SER A 13 -3.19 48.64 52.81
N VAL A 14 -2.69 49.35 51.78
CA VAL A 14 -1.63 50.41 51.75
C VAL A 14 -0.23 50.02 52.31
N TRP A 15 0.88 50.19 51.57
CA TRP A 15 1.65 51.44 51.46
C TRP A 15 2.55 51.48 50.21
N ALA A 16 2.59 52.67 49.61
CA ALA A 16 3.46 53.07 48.51
C ALA A 16 4.82 53.56 49.01
N VAL A 17 5.90 53.32 48.25
CA VAL A 17 7.02 54.28 48.09
C VAL A 17 7.62 54.10 46.70
N SER A 18 7.87 55.23 46.04
CA SER A 18 8.35 55.39 44.67
C SER A 18 9.83 55.77 44.58
N ARG A 19 10.43 55.46 43.40
CA ARG A 19 11.62 56.05 42.71
C ARG A 19 13.00 55.41 43.02
N PRO A 20 14.03 55.63 42.17
CA PRO A 20 14.09 55.59 40.69
C PRO A 20 15.28 54.72 40.19
N ALA A 21 15.44 54.67 38.87
CA ALA A 21 16.39 53.86 38.10
C ALA A 21 17.88 53.97 38.49
N LEU A 22 18.57 52.83 38.44
CA LEU A 22 20.02 52.69 38.36
C LEU A 22 20.33 51.57 37.34
N THR A 23 21.08 51.93 36.32
CA THR A 23 21.62 51.06 35.27
C THR A 23 22.61 50.05 35.86
N ALA A 24 22.43 48.77 35.55
CA ALA A 24 23.47 47.76 35.67
C ALA A 24 23.35 46.76 34.51
N SER A 25 24.38 46.71 33.68
CA SER A 25 24.61 45.67 32.69
C SER A 25 24.96 44.36 33.40
N VAL A 26 24.23 43.29 33.11
CA VAL A 26 24.71 41.92 33.34
C VAL A 26 24.35 41.11 32.09
N SER A 27 25.38 40.60 31.43
CA SER A 27 25.23 39.59 30.39
C SER A 27 24.81 38.27 31.04
N SER A 28 23.77 37.65 30.50
CA SER A 28 23.56 36.22 30.66
C SER A 28 22.82 35.72 29.43
N ASN A 29 23.59 35.02 28.58
CA ASN A 29 23.16 33.99 27.64
C ASN A 29 21.67 33.63 27.71
N LEU A 30 20.86 34.34 26.93
CA LEU A 30 19.61 33.80 26.40
C LEU A 30 19.86 33.50 24.94
N GLN A 31 20.66 32.44 24.75
CA GLN A 31 20.54 31.64 23.57
C GLN A 31 19.14 31.03 23.70
N HIS A 32 18.17 31.67 23.05
CA HIS A 32 16.91 31.03 22.72
C HIS A 32 17.29 29.75 21.97
N VAL A 33 17.34 28.65 22.70
CA VAL A 33 17.03 27.34 22.14
C VAL A 33 15.58 27.49 21.71
N LEU A 34 15.42 27.94 20.47
CA LEU A 34 14.26 27.60 19.70
C LEU A 34 14.39 26.09 19.53
N ASP A 35 13.81 25.35 20.46
CA ASP A 35 13.37 24.00 20.18
C ASP A 35 12.39 24.13 19.02
N ASP A 36 12.93 24.04 17.81
CA ASP A 36 12.20 23.93 16.55
C ASP A 36 11.61 22.51 16.44
N ASP A 37 10.98 22.04 17.52
CA ASP A 37 10.32 20.73 17.61
C ASP A 37 8.85 20.81 17.17
N THR A 38 8.53 21.85 16.41
CA THR A 38 7.32 21.93 15.61
C THR A 38 7.64 21.54 14.17
N THR A 39 7.11 20.40 13.78
CA THR A 39 6.53 20.15 12.44
C THR A 39 7.42 19.53 11.35
N CYS A 40 8.17 18.47 11.64
CA CYS A 40 8.20 17.41 10.63
C CYS A 40 7.04 16.42 10.81
N LEU A 41 5.89 16.81 10.25
CA LEU A 41 4.74 15.95 10.04
C LEU A 41 4.85 15.28 8.66
N SER A 42 5.99 14.66 8.35
CA SER A 42 6.06 13.83 7.15
C SER A 42 5.16 12.61 7.39
N PRO A 43 4.28 12.26 6.45
CA PRO A 43 3.53 11.02 6.53
C PRO A 43 4.47 9.80 6.57
N ASN A 44 4.03 8.76 7.29
CA ASN A 44 4.74 7.50 7.36
C ASN A 44 4.45 6.66 6.12
N ILE A 45 5.45 5.90 5.67
CA ILE A 45 5.28 4.89 4.62
C ILE A 45 5.58 3.51 5.20
N VAL A 46 4.82 2.50 4.78
CA VAL A 46 5.09 1.10 5.08
C VAL A 46 5.67 0.43 3.82
N THR A 47 6.79 -0.26 3.97
CA THR A 47 7.53 -0.87 2.86
C THR A 47 7.91 -2.30 3.18
N GLY A 48 7.65 -3.21 2.24
CA GLY A 48 8.17 -4.57 2.25
C GLY A 48 9.55 -4.59 1.60
N VAL A 49 10.55 -5.09 2.33
CA VAL A 49 11.94 -5.19 1.87
C VAL A 49 12.35 -6.64 1.78
N TYR A 50 12.86 -7.01 0.60
CA TYR A 50 13.49 -8.29 0.34
C TYR A 50 14.89 -8.28 0.93
N ASP A 51 15.14 -9.17 1.88
CA ASP A 51 16.38 -9.27 2.64
C ASP A 51 16.46 -10.66 3.31
N ASN A 52 17.52 -10.97 4.04
CA ASN A 52 17.68 -12.21 4.80
C ASN A 52 17.97 -11.92 6.29
N PRO A 53 16.95 -11.90 7.16
CA PRO A 53 15.52 -12.13 6.88
C PRO A 53 14.86 -10.93 6.17
N PRO A 54 13.71 -11.13 5.50
CA PRO A 54 12.95 -10.02 4.93
C PRO A 54 12.46 -9.08 6.04
N LYS A 55 12.08 -7.85 5.67
CA LYS A 55 11.68 -6.82 6.64
C LYS A 55 10.41 -6.11 6.20
N ILE A 56 9.59 -5.76 7.18
CA ILE A 56 8.56 -4.73 7.03
C ILE A 56 9.10 -3.50 7.75
N ILE A 57 9.20 -2.37 7.05
CA ILE A 57 9.75 -1.13 7.60
C ILE A 57 8.68 -0.04 7.53
N VAL A 58 8.47 0.68 8.63
CA VAL A 58 7.80 1.97 8.60
C VAL A 58 8.85 3.07 8.63
N HIS A 59 8.88 3.84 7.56
CA HIS A 59 9.82 4.94 7.37
C HIS A 59 9.09 6.28 7.47
N ASN A 60 9.75 7.25 8.08
CA ASN A 60 9.33 8.64 8.13
C ASN A 60 10.44 9.51 7.54
N ALA A 61 10.13 10.37 6.58
CA ALA A 61 11.16 11.11 5.83
C ALA A 61 12.07 11.98 6.72
N CYS A 62 11.65 12.34 7.93
CA CYS A 62 12.46 13.13 8.87
C CYS A 62 13.09 12.33 9.99
N LYS A 63 12.48 11.21 10.39
CA LYS A 63 12.94 10.40 11.52
C LYS A 63 13.71 9.16 11.07
N GLY A 64 13.72 8.87 9.78
CA GLY A 64 14.24 7.63 9.23
C GLY A 64 13.32 6.46 9.53
N ASP A 65 13.91 5.28 9.71
CA ASP A 65 13.17 4.07 10.06
C ASP A 65 12.72 4.13 11.52
N ILE A 66 11.41 4.27 11.73
CA ILE A 66 10.80 4.41 13.06
C ILE A 66 10.25 3.09 13.61
N TRP A 67 10.07 2.10 12.73
CA TRP A 67 9.59 0.78 13.10
C TRP A 67 10.08 -0.26 12.10
N THR A 68 10.42 -1.44 12.59
CA THR A 68 10.82 -2.59 11.77
C THR A 68 10.23 -3.86 12.36
N TRP A 69 9.84 -4.78 11.50
CA TRP A 69 9.39 -6.12 11.90
C TRP A 69 10.02 -7.19 11.03
N THR A 70 10.37 -8.29 11.67
CA THR A 70 10.86 -9.54 11.07
C THR A 70 10.21 -10.73 11.77
N HIS A 71 10.39 -11.94 11.23
CA HIS A 71 9.91 -13.15 11.89
C HIS A 71 10.50 -13.37 13.30
N TYR A 72 11.64 -12.73 13.64
CA TYR A 72 12.16 -12.76 15.02
C TYR A 72 11.26 -12.04 16.02
N ASP A 73 10.50 -11.03 15.59
CA ASP A 73 9.52 -10.36 16.43
C ASP A 73 8.32 -11.30 16.68
N ALA A 74 7.87 -12.05 15.68
CA ALA A 74 6.86 -13.09 15.85
C ALA A 74 7.29 -14.13 16.90
N GLN A 75 8.52 -14.64 16.80
CA GLN A 75 9.04 -15.68 17.70
C GLN A 75 8.93 -15.31 19.19
N ARG A 76 9.08 -14.03 19.53
CA ARG A 76 8.99 -13.54 20.92
C ARG A 76 7.57 -13.65 21.51
N HIS A 77 6.56 -13.74 20.65
CA HIS A 77 5.15 -13.73 21.03
C HIS A 77 4.40 -15.03 20.64
N MET A 78 5.02 -15.90 19.84
CA MET A 78 4.45 -17.12 19.26
C MET A 78 4.25 -18.30 20.23
N TYR A 79 3.91 -18.07 21.51
CA TYR A 79 3.56 -19.17 22.44
C TYR A 79 2.34 -20.02 22.00
N LYS A 80 1.66 -19.68 20.89
CA LYS A 80 0.39 -20.27 20.43
C LYS A 80 0.32 -20.65 18.93
N GLU A 81 1.34 -20.38 18.13
CA GLU A 81 1.31 -20.72 16.70
C GLU A 81 2.06 -22.02 16.41
N SER A 82 1.68 -22.72 15.34
CA SER A 82 2.33 -23.99 14.98
C SER A 82 3.75 -23.75 14.44
N ASP A 83 4.65 -24.71 14.67
CA ASP A 83 6.01 -24.72 14.11
C ASP A 83 6.03 -24.50 12.57
N ASP A 84 4.94 -24.88 11.89
CA ASP A 84 4.78 -24.72 10.45
C ASP A 84 4.69 -23.24 10.02
N VAL A 85 3.98 -22.40 10.76
CA VAL A 85 3.86 -20.96 10.41
C VAL A 85 5.21 -20.28 10.54
N PHE A 86 5.93 -20.53 11.65
CA PHE A 86 7.26 -19.96 11.82
C PHE A 86 8.20 -20.38 10.69
N LYS A 87 8.13 -21.65 10.27
CA LYS A 87 8.88 -22.16 9.13
C LYS A 87 8.55 -21.43 7.82
N CYS A 88 7.28 -21.10 7.57
CA CYS A 88 6.89 -20.32 6.39
C CYS A 88 7.39 -18.87 6.45
N LEU A 89 7.40 -18.26 7.64
CA LEU A 89 7.96 -16.92 7.86
C LEU A 89 9.48 -16.89 7.71
N SER A 90 10.18 -17.95 8.17
CA SER A 90 11.64 -18.03 8.08
C SER A 90 12.14 -18.52 6.73
N ASN A 91 11.33 -19.28 5.99
CA ASN A 91 11.68 -19.79 4.66
C ASN A 91 11.23 -18.80 3.59
N GLY A 92 12.04 -17.79 3.33
CA GLY A 92 11.82 -16.83 2.27
C GLY A 92 12.61 -15.56 2.55
N ASN A 93 12.87 -14.80 1.50
CA ASN A 93 13.60 -13.54 1.56
C ASN A 93 12.75 -12.36 1.08
N SER A 94 11.45 -12.56 0.88
CA SER A 94 10.54 -11.59 0.28
C SER A 94 9.62 -10.94 1.31
N ALA A 95 9.35 -9.65 1.11
CA ALA A 95 8.18 -8.97 1.66
C ALA A 95 7.52 -8.23 0.48
N THR A 96 6.64 -8.91 -0.23
CA THR A 96 6.18 -8.50 -1.57
C THR A 96 5.06 -7.46 -1.52
N GLU A 97 4.19 -7.55 -0.52
CA GLU A 97 3.04 -6.68 -0.32
C GLU A 97 3.00 -6.22 1.12
N VAL A 98 2.61 -4.96 1.33
CA VAL A 98 2.32 -4.37 2.63
C VAL A 98 1.14 -3.41 2.51
N LYS A 99 0.19 -3.48 3.44
CA LYS A 99 -0.95 -2.55 3.52
C LYS A 99 -1.23 -2.17 4.96
N TRP A 100 -1.65 -0.92 5.15
CA TRP A 100 -2.04 -0.36 6.44
C TRP A 100 -3.56 -0.40 6.62
N VAL A 101 -4.02 -0.84 7.80
CA VAL A 101 -5.44 -0.73 8.20
C VAL A 101 -5.48 0.12 9.47
N ALA A 102 -5.87 1.39 9.30
CA ALA A 102 -5.73 2.41 10.33
C ALA A 102 -6.62 2.16 11.54
N GLU A 103 -7.90 1.84 11.33
CA GLU A 103 -8.87 1.61 12.42
C GLU A 103 -8.43 0.54 13.42
N ARG A 104 -7.62 -0.45 12.97
CA ARG A 104 -7.15 -1.56 13.81
C ARG A 104 -5.66 -1.46 14.18
N GLU A 105 -4.96 -0.47 13.63
CA GLU A 105 -3.51 -0.34 13.67
C GLU A 105 -2.77 -1.60 13.21
N TRP A 106 -3.22 -2.17 12.09
CA TRP A 106 -2.66 -3.41 11.55
C TRP A 106 -1.84 -3.17 10.29
N ILE A 107 -0.77 -3.95 10.15
CA ILE A 107 -0.04 -4.10 8.89
C ILE A 107 -0.32 -5.49 8.35
N LEU A 108 -0.84 -5.54 7.14
CA LEU A 108 -1.07 -6.77 6.40
C LEU A 108 0.09 -6.95 5.43
N ALA A 109 0.62 -8.17 5.31
CA ALA A 109 1.77 -8.41 4.45
C ALA A 109 1.83 -9.81 3.85
N ILE A 110 2.43 -9.90 2.68
CA ILE A 110 2.97 -11.16 2.15
C ILE A 110 4.45 -11.18 2.51
N TYR A 111 4.83 -12.04 3.44
CA TYR A 111 6.14 -12.09 4.06
C TYR A 111 6.68 -13.52 4.04
N GLY A 112 7.88 -13.71 3.50
CA GLY A 112 8.44 -15.02 3.20
C GLY A 112 7.46 -15.83 2.36
N ASN A 113 7.07 -17.00 2.86
CA ASN A 113 6.03 -17.85 2.28
C ASN A 113 4.72 -17.80 3.09
N ALA A 114 4.36 -16.65 3.66
CA ALA A 114 3.15 -16.50 4.47
C ALA A 114 2.38 -15.21 4.12
N ALA A 115 1.06 -15.25 4.30
CA ALA A 115 0.24 -14.05 4.43
C ALA A 115 0.01 -13.80 5.93
N ILE A 116 0.25 -12.57 6.37
CA ILE A 116 0.24 -12.20 7.79
C ILE A 116 -0.53 -10.91 8.05
N ILE A 117 -1.03 -10.80 9.28
CA ILE A 117 -1.53 -9.56 9.89
C ILE A 117 -0.73 -9.32 11.16
N VAL A 118 -0.10 -8.16 11.28
CA VAL A 118 0.73 -7.77 12.42
C VAL A 118 0.10 -6.56 13.10
N ASN A 119 -0.04 -6.60 14.41
CA ASN A 119 -0.38 -5.41 15.19
C ASN A 119 0.83 -4.47 15.23
N TYR A 120 0.64 -3.22 14.82
CA TYR A 120 1.72 -2.25 14.73
C TYR A 120 2.30 -1.86 16.10
N SER A 121 1.44 -1.69 17.10
CA SER A 121 1.83 -1.15 18.41
C SER A 121 2.74 -2.09 19.20
N ASP A 122 2.43 -3.39 19.21
CA ASP A 122 3.11 -4.39 20.03
C ASP A 122 3.84 -5.46 19.20
N LYS A 123 3.79 -5.36 17.87
CA LYS A 123 4.44 -6.27 16.90
C LYS A 123 3.93 -7.72 16.95
N GLN A 124 2.80 -7.98 17.62
CA GLN A 124 2.25 -9.32 17.69
C GLN A 124 1.65 -9.73 16.35
N LEU A 125 1.80 -11.01 16.04
CA LEU A 125 1.15 -11.67 14.92
C LEU A 125 -0.32 -11.90 15.30
N VAL A 126 -1.23 -11.30 14.54
CA VAL A 126 -2.68 -11.38 14.73
C VAL A 126 -3.25 -12.57 13.96
N PHE A 127 -2.75 -12.77 12.75
CA PHE A 127 -3.14 -13.86 11.86
C PHE A 127 -1.96 -14.24 10.98
N ALA A 128 -1.83 -15.52 10.67
CA ALA A 128 -0.87 -16.01 9.70
C ALA A 128 -1.35 -17.29 9.03
N VAL A 129 -1.06 -17.39 7.73
CA VAL A 129 -1.27 -18.62 6.95
C VAL A 129 -0.09 -18.84 6.02
N CYS A 130 0.40 -20.09 5.97
CA CYS A 130 1.40 -20.52 5.01
C CYS A 130 0.82 -20.49 3.59
N LEU A 131 1.61 -19.98 2.66
CA LEU A 131 1.29 -19.90 1.24
C LEU A 131 1.98 -21.04 0.51
N ASN A 132 1.22 -21.72 -0.35
CA ASN A 132 1.74 -22.74 -1.27
C ASN A 132 1.78 -22.24 -2.72
N ASP A 133 1.34 -21.00 -2.95
CA ASP A 133 1.18 -20.39 -4.27
C ASP A 133 1.92 -19.06 -4.34
N ASN A 134 2.25 -18.64 -5.56
CA ASN A 134 2.87 -17.35 -5.81
C ASN A 134 1.86 -16.22 -5.59
N SER A 135 1.86 -15.62 -4.40
CA SER A 135 0.88 -14.60 -4.01
C SER A 135 1.48 -13.20 -4.10
N HIS A 136 0.70 -12.24 -4.59
CA HIS A 136 1.20 -10.89 -4.95
C HIS A 136 0.51 -9.76 -4.20
N SER A 137 -0.71 -9.98 -3.70
CA SER A 137 -1.46 -8.98 -2.94
C SER A 137 -2.45 -9.64 -2.01
N LEU A 138 -2.92 -8.85 -1.05
CA LEU A 138 -3.96 -9.22 -0.12
C LEU A 138 -4.82 -8.00 0.19
N GLU A 139 -6.02 -8.23 0.71
CA GLU A 139 -6.95 -7.19 1.10
C GLU A 139 -7.82 -7.67 2.25
N LEU A 140 -8.04 -6.81 3.25
CA LEU A 140 -9.04 -7.10 4.27
C LEU A 140 -10.42 -6.90 3.65
N VAL A 141 -11.30 -7.87 3.84
CA VAL A 141 -12.67 -7.85 3.32
C VAL A 141 -13.65 -8.14 4.47
N PRO A 142 -14.95 -7.83 4.31
CA PRO A 142 -15.88 -7.85 5.43
C PRO A 142 -15.95 -9.18 6.18
N ASP A 143 -16.38 -9.09 7.44
CA ASP A 143 -16.55 -10.20 8.37
C ASP A 143 -15.23 -10.93 8.70
N ASP A 144 -14.19 -10.14 9.01
CA ASP A 144 -12.84 -10.57 9.42
C ASP A 144 -12.21 -11.59 8.47
N LYS A 145 -12.32 -11.32 7.17
CA LYS A 145 -11.77 -12.17 6.11
C LYS A 145 -10.60 -11.50 5.43
N LEU A 146 -9.70 -12.33 4.93
CA LEU A 146 -8.57 -11.90 4.12
C LEU A 146 -8.72 -12.48 2.71
N ALA A 147 -8.79 -11.61 1.71
CA ALA A 147 -8.65 -12.00 0.32
C ALA A 147 -7.16 -11.99 -0.07
N LEU A 148 -6.70 -13.02 -0.77
CA LEU A 148 -5.33 -13.18 -1.21
C LEU A 148 -5.29 -13.42 -2.72
N ALA A 149 -4.61 -12.54 -3.46
CA ALA A 149 -4.37 -12.68 -4.88
C ALA A 149 -3.22 -13.65 -5.13
N THR A 150 -3.48 -14.65 -5.97
CA THR A 150 -2.50 -15.66 -6.36
C THR A 150 -2.33 -15.69 -7.88
N THR A 151 -1.08 -15.82 -8.30
CA THR A 151 -0.72 -16.01 -9.69
C THR A 151 -0.63 -17.50 -9.99
N SER A 152 -1.54 -17.98 -10.83
CA SER A 152 -1.55 -19.35 -11.36
C SER A 152 -1.62 -19.35 -12.88
N HIS A 153 -1.32 -20.51 -13.48
CA HIS A 153 -1.54 -20.78 -14.90
C HIS A 153 -2.96 -21.32 -15.18
N THR A 154 -3.86 -21.31 -14.20
CA THR A 154 -5.23 -21.83 -14.33
C THR A 154 -6.24 -20.70 -14.13
N LEU A 155 -7.48 -20.92 -14.59
CA LEU A 155 -8.57 -19.98 -14.34
C LEU A 155 -9.21 -20.18 -12.96
N GLN A 156 -8.71 -21.14 -12.17
CA GLN A 156 -9.27 -21.50 -10.87
C GLN A 156 -8.35 -21.01 -9.74
N GLY A 157 -8.93 -20.76 -8.57
CA GLY A 157 -8.19 -20.41 -7.36
C GLY A 157 -7.42 -19.08 -7.42
N SER A 158 -7.73 -18.18 -8.35
CA SER A 158 -7.02 -16.90 -8.56
C SER A 158 -7.00 -16.01 -7.30
N ILE A 159 -8.10 -16.02 -6.53
CA ILE A 159 -8.18 -15.32 -5.26
C ILE A 159 -8.66 -16.31 -4.19
N LYS A 160 -7.95 -16.37 -3.07
CA LYS A 160 -8.26 -17.24 -1.94
C LYS A 160 -8.77 -16.41 -0.77
N ILE A 161 -9.89 -16.83 -0.18
CA ILE A 161 -10.49 -16.15 0.96
C ILE A 161 -10.23 -16.98 2.21
N PHE A 162 -9.63 -16.35 3.21
CA PHE A 162 -9.40 -16.93 4.53
C PHE A 162 -10.26 -16.24 5.57
N ASP A 163 -10.69 -16.99 6.57
CA ASP A 163 -11.35 -16.45 7.76
C ASP A 163 -10.27 -16.21 8.83
N CYS A 164 -10.03 -14.96 9.19
CA CYS A 164 -8.99 -14.60 10.16
C CYS A 164 -9.38 -14.91 11.60
N ALA A 165 -10.68 -15.09 11.89
CA ALA A 165 -11.15 -15.51 13.21
C ALA A 165 -10.97 -17.01 13.44
N GLN A 166 -10.83 -17.80 12.36
CA GLN A 166 -10.58 -19.23 12.42
C GLN A 166 -9.10 -19.54 12.23
N ASN A 167 -8.53 -20.37 13.12
CA ASN A 167 -7.18 -20.89 12.94
C ASN A 167 -7.19 -22.06 11.93
N ASN A 168 -7.55 -21.77 10.68
CA ASN A 168 -7.62 -22.73 9.58
C ASN A 168 -6.62 -22.34 8.48
N SER A 169 -5.79 -23.29 8.06
CA SER A 169 -4.80 -23.07 7.00
C SER A 169 -5.39 -23.19 5.59
N LEU A 170 -6.64 -23.63 5.45
CA LEU A 170 -7.31 -23.78 4.16
C LEU A 170 -8.23 -22.58 3.86
N PRO A 171 -8.31 -22.13 2.59
CA PRO A 171 -9.25 -21.09 2.22
C PRO A 171 -10.69 -21.58 2.39
N ILE A 172 -11.55 -20.70 2.90
CA ILE A 172 -12.99 -20.95 3.06
C ILE A 172 -13.75 -20.73 1.75
N GLN A 173 -13.16 -20.00 0.80
CA GLN A 173 -13.70 -19.76 -0.53
C GLN A 173 -12.56 -19.46 -1.51
N GLU A 174 -12.79 -19.80 -2.77
CA GLU A 174 -11.95 -19.38 -3.89
C GLU A 174 -12.78 -18.60 -4.91
N LEU A 175 -12.16 -17.60 -5.54
CA LEU A 175 -12.69 -16.86 -6.68
C LEU A 175 -11.81 -17.14 -7.91
N HIS A 176 -12.40 -16.98 -9.08
CA HIS A 176 -11.88 -17.54 -10.33
C HIS A 176 -11.80 -16.50 -11.44
N LEU A 177 -11.32 -16.92 -12.61
CA LEU A 177 -11.29 -16.17 -13.87
C LEU A 177 -10.33 -14.97 -13.88
N LEU A 178 -9.21 -15.08 -13.14
CA LEU A 178 -8.16 -14.07 -13.15
C LEU A 178 -6.77 -14.73 -13.02
N PRO A 179 -6.34 -15.56 -13.99
CA PRO A 179 -4.98 -16.09 -14.01
C PRO A 179 -3.98 -14.94 -13.92
N ALA A 180 -2.91 -15.13 -13.15
CA ALA A 180 -1.98 -14.06 -12.80
C ALA A 180 -2.64 -12.85 -12.11
N CYS A 181 -3.38 -13.09 -11.02
CA CYS A 181 -3.93 -12.03 -10.20
C CYS A 181 -2.81 -11.35 -9.38
N HIS A 182 -2.65 -10.04 -9.54
CA HIS A 182 -1.52 -9.29 -8.97
C HIS A 182 -1.93 -8.30 -7.87
N ALA A 183 -3.12 -7.71 -7.93
CA ALA A 183 -3.54 -6.72 -6.94
C ALA A 183 -5.04 -6.75 -6.67
N LEU A 184 -5.39 -6.40 -5.43
CA LEU A 184 -6.73 -6.35 -4.89
C LEU A 184 -6.99 -4.98 -4.26
N VAL A 185 -8.22 -4.50 -4.34
CA VAL A 185 -8.72 -3.35 -3.58
C VAL A 185 -10.18 -3.56 -3.18
N TRP A 186 -10.50 -3.31 -1.92
CA TRP A 186 -11.87 -3.40 -1.41
C TRP A 186 -12.63 -2.09 -1.65
N ASP A 187 -13.89 -2.23 -2.02
CA ASP A 187 -14.81 -1.14 -2.25
C ASP A 187 -16.03 -1.28 -1.33
N GLU A 188 -15.98 -0.61 -0.18
CA GLU A 188 -17.05 -0.70 0.83
C GLU A 188 -18.37 -0.08 0.33
N HIS A 189 -18.33 0.90 -0.58
CA HIS A 189 -19.55 1.52 -1.10
C HIS A 189 -20.39 0.52 -1.91
N ASP A 190 -19.75 -0.19 -2.84
CA ASP A 190 -20.43 -1.12 -3.76
C ASP A 190 -20.31 -2.58 -3.32
N GLN A 191 -19.68 -2.85 -2.17
CA GLN A 191 -19.45 -4.18 -1.64
C GLN A 191 -18.75 -5.09 -2.64
N THR A 192 -17.70 -4.56 -3.27
CA THR A 192 -17.03 -5.19 -4.39
C THR A 192 -15.54 -5.31 -4.10
N LEU A 193 -14.99 -6.51 -4.27
CA LEU A 193 -13.55 -6.69 -4.34
C LEU A 193 -13.14 -6.51 -5.80
N TRP A 194 -12.41 -5.44 -6.08
CA TRP A 194 -11.80 -5.21 -7.38
C TRP A 194 -10.45 -5.90 -7.43
N ALA A 195 -10.19 -6.61 -8.52
CA ALA A 195 -8.96 -7.36 -8.70
C ALA A 195 -8.43 -7.21 -10.12
N VAL A 196 -7.11 -7.10 -10.24
CA VAL A 196 -6.44 -7.00 -11.53
C VAL A 196 -5.54 -8.20 -11.80
N GLY A 197 -5.50 -8.63 -13.05
CA GLY A 197 -4.70 -9.74 -13.54
C GLY A 197 -4.93 -9.91 -15.05
N ASN A 198 -4.84 -11.13 -15.56
CA ASN A 198 -5.05 -11.40 -16.98
C ASN A 198 -6.27 -12.29 -17.21
N ASP A 199 -6.83 -12.25 -18.43
CA ASP A 199 -7.91 -13.17 -18.83
C ASP A 199 -7.39 -14.58 -19.15
N LYS A 200 -6.09 -14.71 -19.40
CA LYS A 200 -5.33 -15.95 -19.63
C LYS A 200 -3.93 -15.85 -19.04
N PRO A 201 -3.25 -16.96 -18.75
CA PRO A 201 -1.87 -16.89 -18.27
C PRO A 201 -0.97 -16.09 -19.24
N PRO A 202 -0.13 -15.17 -18.75
CA PRO A 202 0.55 -14.20 -19.59
C PRO A 202 1.75 -14.78 -20.37
N SER A 203 2.20 -16.01 -20.09
CA SER A 203 3.45 -16.60 -20.61
C SER A 203 3.50 -16.91 -22.12
N GLY A 204 2.59 -16.35 -22.93
CA GLY A 204 2.55 -16.52 -24.39
C GLY A 204 2.03 -17.87 -24.88
N ASN A 205 2.19 -18.93 -24.09
CA ASN A 205 1.83 -20.31 -24.43
C ASN A 205 0.31 -20.57 -24.53
N TYR A 206 -0.51 -19.61 -24.12
CA TYR A 206 -1.97 -19.72 -24.05
C TYR A 206 -2.69 -18.80 -25.05
N GLY A 207 -1.95 -18.34 -26.07
CA GLY A 207 -2.42 -17.36 -27.04
C GLY A 207 -2.46 -15.93 -26.47
N LYS A 208 -3.14 -15.02 -27.17
CA LYS A 208 -3.28 -13.62 -26.76
C LYS A 208 -3.98 -13.53 -25.39
N SER A 209 -3.31 -12.88 -24.43
CA SER A 209 -3.76 -12.63 -23.06
C SER A 209 -3.87 -11.12 -22.83
N TYR A 210 -4.96 -10.68 -22.21
CA TYR A 210 -5.26 -9.28 -21.97
C TYR A 210 -5.23 -8.99 -20.47
N GLY A 211 -4.65 -7.85 -20.09
CA GLY A 211 -4.84 -7.28 -18.76
C GLY A 211 -6.31 -6.93 -18.54
N ILE A 212 -6.88 -7.40 -17.43
CA ILE A 212 -8.28 -7.18 -17.06
C ILE A 212 -8.42 -6.74 -15.60
N LEU A 213 -9.52 -6.03 -15.34
CA LEU A 213 -10.05 -5.69 -14.03
C LEU A 213 -11.36 -6.47 -13.85
N ASN A 214 -11.46 -7.26 -12.79
CA ASN A 214 -12.68 -7.96 -12.39
C ASN A 214 -13.25 -7.37 -11.10
N GLY A 215 -14.58 -7.28 -11.01
CA GLY A 215 -15.30 -6.99 -9.77
C GLY A 215 -15.95 -8.26 -9.20
N TYR A 216 -15.75 -8.54 -7.92
CA TYR A 216 -16.39 -9.66 -7.21
C TYR A 216 -17.29 -9.13 -6.10
N GLN A 217 -18.60 -9.34 -6.24
CA GLN A 217 -19.56 -8.82 -5.28
C GLN A 217 -19.63 -9.67 -4.01
N TYR A 218 -19.55 -9.01 -2.86
CA TYR A 218 -19.78 -9.61 -1.55
C TYR A 218 -21.28 -9.66 -1.22
N ASP A 219 -21.76 -10.82 -0.77
CA ASP A 219 -23.12 -10.98 -0.27
C ASP A 219 -23.10 -10.91 1.27
N LYS A 220 -23.28 -9.69 1.83
CA LYS A 220 -23.33 -9.47 3.30
C LYS A 220 -24.31 -10.39 4.02
N ARG A 221 -25.40 -10.84 3.38
CA ARG A 221 -26.37 -11.72 4.03
C ARG A 221 -25.86 -13.14 4.21
N LYS A 222 -24.94 -13.56 3.35
CA LYS A 222 -24.34 -14.90 3.37
C LYS A 222 -22.92 -14.90 3.92
N GLY A 223 -22.30 -13.74 4.12
CA GLY A 223 -20.92 -13.61 4.59
C GLY A 223 -19.90 -14.20 3.62
N GLN A 224 -20.18 -14.15 2.30
CA GLN A 224 -19.34 -14.74 1.26
C GLN A 224 -19.45 -13.97 -0.05
N PHE A 225 -18.45 -14.12 -0.92
CA PHE A 225 -18.50 -13.58 -2.27
C PHE A 225 -19.42 -14.39 -3.18
N ARG A 226 -19.99 -13.73 -4.19
CA ARG A 226 -20.62 -14.41 -5.32
C ARG A 226 -19.54 -15.05 -6.19
N GLN A 227 -19.81 -16.28 -6.65
CA GLN A 227 -18.89 -17.02 -7.52
C GLN A 227 -18.81 -16.44 -8.94
N ALA A 228 -19.91 -15.86 -9.43
CA ALA A 228 -19.92 -15.16 -10.71
C ALA A 228 -19.21 -13.80 -10.55
N VAL A 229 -18.33 -13.50 -11.49
CA VAL A 229 -17.76 -12.16 -11.66
C VAL A 229 -18.91 -11.18 -11.94
N LEU A 230 -18.92 -10.05 -11.22
CA LEU A 230 -19.92 -9.00 -11.41
C LEU A 230 -19.67 -8.31 -12.75
N ASP A 231 -18.46 -7.80 -12.93
CA ASP A 231 -18.02 -7.06 -14.11
C ASP A 231 -16.58 -7.43 -14.49
N THR A 232 -16.30 -7.42 -15.78
CA THR A 232 -14.95 -7.60 -16.35
C THR A 232 -14.66 -6.50 -17.34
N HIS A 233 -13.56 -5.80 -17.14
CA HIS A 233 -13.11 -4.70 -17.98
C HIS A 233 -11.71 -4.97 -18.50
N ARG A 234 -11.51 -4.81 -19.81
CA ARG A 234 -10.18 -4.88 -20.42
C ARG A 234 -9.44 -3.57 -20.13
N VAL A 235 -8.25 -3.65 -19.55
CA VAL A 235 -7.43 -2.48 -19.20
C VAL A 235 -6.72 -1.93 -20.45
N THR A 236 -6.09 -2.81 -21.22
CA THR A 236 -5.35 -2.47 -22.45
C THR A 236 -5.54 -3.52 -23.53
N GLU A 237 -5.22 -3.16 -24.77
CA GLU A 237 -5.01 -4.16 -25.82
C GLU A 237 -3.78 -5.00 -25.51
N ALA A 238 -3.85 -6.31 -25.74
CA ALA A 238 -2.70 -7.16 -25.43
C ALA A 238 -1.50 -6.78 -26.30
N ALA A 239 -0.38 -6.59 -25.64
CA ALA A 239 0.91 -6.34 -26.25
C ALA A 239 1.95 -7.24 -25.60
N LEU A 240 2.87 -7.79 -26.39
CA LEU A 240 4.00 -8.52 -25.86
C LEU A 240 4.99 -7.55 -25.20
N LEU A 241 5.75 -8.00 -24.22
CA LEU A 241 6.74 -7.19 -23.51
C LEU A 241 8.10 -7.12 -24.21
N LEU A 242 8.09 -7.13 -25.55
CA LEU A 242 9.30 -7.20 -26.35
C LEU A 242 10.17 -5.95 -26.18
N GLU A 243 9.59 -4.76 -26.00
CA GLU A 243 10.35 -3.51 -25.88
C GLU A 243 11.38 -3.56 -24.75
N GLU A 244 10.97 -4.05 -23.59
CA GLU A 244 11.84 -4.22 -22.42
C GLU A 244 12.63 -5.52 -22.50
N TRP A 245 11.94 -6.65 -22.71
CA TRP A 245 12.46 -7.98 -22.50
C TRP A 245 12.92 -8.70 -23.76
N THR A 246 13.22 -7.99 -24.86
CA THR A 246 13.79 -8.62 -26.07
C THR A 246 14.95 -9.54 -25.72
N ASP A 247 14.88 -10.80 -26.16
CA ASP A 247 15.87 -11.88 -25.91
C ASP A 247 16.07 -12.25 -24.43
N ALA A 248 15.07 -12.01 -23.57
CA ALA A 248 15.10 -12.34 -22.15
C ALA A 248 13.85 -13.16 -21.71
N ASP A 249 13.81 -13.53 -20.43
CA ASP A 249 12.84 -14.50 -19.87
C ASP A 249 11.36 -14.10 -20.02
N TYR A 250 11.09 -12.80 -20.15
CA TYR A 250 9.73 -12.25 -20.31
C TYR A 250 9.41 -11.77 -21.73
N ALA A 251 10.27 -12.03 -22.73
CA ALA A 251 10.05 -11.62 -24.13
C ALA A 251 8.70 -12.12 -24.69
N GLY A 252 8.29 -13.33 -24.28
CA GLY A 252 7.05 -13.97 -24.69
C GLY A 252 5.84 -13.63 -23.82
N TRP A 253 6.00 -12.79 -22.80
CA TRP A 253 4.92 -12.44 -21.90
C TRP A 253 4.04 -11.34 -22.48
N TRP A 254 2.75 -11.44 -22.18
CA TRP A 254 1.76 -10.39 -22.46
C TRP A 254 1.68 -9.40 -21.31
N ASP A 255 1.49 -8.13 -21.65
CA ASP A 255 1.21 -7.02 -20.72
C ASP A 255 0.12 -7.38 -19.72
N GLY A 256 0.45 -7.22 -18.45
CA GLY A 256 -0.41 -7.51 -17.32
C GLY A 256 -0.40 -6.36 -16.31
N PRO A 257 -1.51 -6.17 -15.57
CA PRO A 257 -1.59 -5.19 -14.52
C PRO A 257 -0.78 -5.65 -13.30
N HIS A 258 -0.08 -4.72 -12.65
CA HIS A 258 0.73 -4.96 -11.46
C HIS A 258 0.10 -4.42 -10.19
N ASP A 259 -0.65 -3.34 -10.27
CA ASP A 259 -1.23 -2.70 -9.10
C ASP A 259 -2.62 -2.13 -9.40
N VAL A 260 -3.45 -2.04 -8.37
CA VAL A 260 -4.72 -1.33 -8.41
C VAL A 260 -4.91 -0.60 -7.09
N ILE A 261 -5.14 0.71 -7.15
CA ILE A 261 -5.38 1.54 -5.97
C ILE A 261 -6.60 2.44 -6.18
N PRO A 262 -7.28 2.84 -5.10
CA PRO A 262 -8.33 3.84 -5.21
C PRO A 262 -7.74 5.25 -5.35
N ILE A 263 -8.46 6.13 -6.05
CA ILE A 263 -8.17 7.56 -6.05
C ILE A 263 -8.91 8.23 -4.88
N PRO A 264 -8.22 9.00 -4.01
CA PRO A 264 -8.85 9.68 -2.89
C PRO A 264 -10.05 10.53 -3.29
N ASN A 265 -11.19 10.29 -2.64
CA ASN A 265 -12.48 10.95 -2.84
C ASN A 265 -13.06 10.87 -4.26
N GLU A 266 -12.55 9.95 -5.09
CA GLU A 266 -13.09 9.70 -6.44
C GLU A 266 -13.50 8.23 -6.57
N ARG A 267 -14.60 7.97 -7.30
CA ARG A 267 -15.05 6.61 -7.65
C ARG A 267 -14.26 6.04 -8.81
N LYS A 268 -12.94 5.99 -8.65
CA LYS A 268 -11.98 5.62 -9.68
C LYS A 268 -10.86 4.77 -9.11
N LEU A 269 -10.34 3.89 -9.97
CA LEU A 269 -9.19 3.05 -9.68
C LEU A 269 -8.05 3.43 -10.60
N LEU A 270 -6.86 3.64 -10.03
CA LEU A 270 -5.63 3.71 -10.80
C LEU A 270 -5.05 2.32 -10.92
N ILE A 271 -4.68 1.94 -12.15
CA ILE A 271 -4.13 0.64 -12.48
C ILE A 271 -2.79 0.85 -13.18
N THR A 272 -1.75 0.16 -12.74
CA THR A 272 -0.47 0.11 -13.43
C THR A 272 -0.32 -1.21 -14.16
N THR A 273 0.38 -1.23 -15.28
CA THR A 273 0.73 -2.43 -16.04
C THR A 273 2.23 -2.51 -16.27
N ASP A 274 2.69 -3.60 -16.89
CA ASP A 274 4.07 -3.68 -17.37
C ASP A 274 4.41 -2.50 -18.27
N ARG A 275 3.47 -2.00 -19.08
CA ARG A 275 3.75 -0.99 -20.10
C ARG A 275 3.32 0.44 -19.74
N ASP A 276 2.25 0.63 -18.97
CA ASP A 276 1.66 1.96 -18.78
C ASP A 276 0.79 2.08 -17.50
N ILE A 277 0.08 3.19 -17.37
CA ILE A 277 -0.82 3.55 -16.27
C ILE A 277 -2.19 3.95 -16.80
N HIS A 278 -3.22 3.61 -16.04
CA HIS A 278 -4.62 3.74 -16.44
C HIS A 278 -5.49 4.19 -15.27
N ILE A 279 -6.61 4.82 -15.60
CA ILE A 279 -7.66 5.16 -14.65
C ILE A 279 -8.94 4.54 -15.13
N PHE A 280 -9.55 3.71 -14.30
CA PHE A 280 -10.88 3.18 -14.50
C PHE A 280 -11.89 4.02 -13.71
N ASP A 281 -12.93 4.52 -14.38
CA ASP A 281 -14.05 5.19 -13.74
C ASP A 281 -15.18 4.20 -13.49
N ILE A 282 -15.42 3.89 -12.21
CA ILE A 282 -16.40 2.89 -11.78
C ILE A 282 -17.82 3.33 -12.16
N THR A 283 -18.08 4.63 -12.18
CA THR A 283 -19.43 5.18 -12.38
C THR A 283 -19.95 4.92 -13.78
N ASN A 284 -19.05 4.96 -14.78
CA ASN A 284 -19.42 4.83 -16.19
C ASN A 284 -18.72 3.67 -16.92
N GLY A 285 -17.82 2.95 -16.24
CA GLY A 285 -17.12 1.79 -16.78
C GLY A 285 -16.09 2.13 -17.87
N SER A 286 -15.53 3.34 -17.87
CA SER A 286 -14.59 3.81 -18.90
C SER A 286 -13.15 3.94 -18.41
N PHE A 287 -12.21 4.01 -19.36
CA PHE A 287 -10.79 4.21 -19.08
C PHE A 287 -10.22 5.51 -19.63
N GLU A 288 -9.34 6.12 -18.85
CA GLU A 288 -8.31 7.06 -19.30
C GLU A 288 -6.93 6.34 -19.26
N HIS A 289 -5.99 6.70 -20.14
CA HIS A 289 -4.69 6.01 -20.23
C HIS A 289 -3.51 6.98 -20.37
N GLY A 290 -2.31 6.52 -20.02
CA GLY A 290 -1.05 7.09 -20.46
C GLY A 290 -0.76 8.49 -19.90
N ASP A 291 -0.31 9.39 -20.78
CA ASP A 291 0.14 10.73 -20.39
C ASP A 291 -0.94 11.54 -19.65
N ALA A 292 -2.21 11.44 -20.08
CA ALA A 292 -3.31 12.17 -19.46
C ALA A 292 -3.52 11.72 -18.00
N VAL A 293 -3.39 10.42 -17.73
CA VAL A 293 -3.46 9.86 -16.37
C VAL A 293 -2.27 10.33 -15.55
N MET A 294 -1.05 10.18 -16.07
CA MET A 294 0.16 10.57 -15.34
C MET A 294 0.16 12.06 -14.99
N GLN A 295 -0.16 12.95 -15.93
CA GLN A 295 -0.18 14.40 -15.68
C GLN A 295 -1.21 14.79 -14.62
N LYS A 296 -2.35 14.08 -14.57
CA LYS A 296 -3.47 14.40 -13.69
C LYS A 296 -3.30 13.85 -12.28
N TYR A 297 -2.81 12.62 -12.15
CA TYR A 297 -2.79 11.90 -10.86
C TYR A 297 -1.38 11.71 -10.29
N LEU A 298 -0.33 11.82 -11.11
CA LEU A 298 1.07 11.75 -10.69
C LEU A 298 1.87 12.99 -11.16
N PRO A 299 1.43 14.22 -10.83
CA PRO A 299 2.16 15.43 -11.22
C PRO A 299 3.58 15.41 -10.66
N GLY A 300 4.56 15.67 -11.55
CA GLY A 300 5.98 15.62 -11.20
C GLY A 300 6.62 14.23 -11.32
N PHE A 301 5.89 13.22 -11.82
CA PHE A 301 6.44 11.90 -12.12
C PHE A 301 7.70 11.98 -12.98
N GLN A 302 8.71 11.19 -12.61
CA GLN A 302 9.94 11.00 -13.38
C GLN A 302 10.23 9.51 -13.46
N PRO A 303 10.52 8.97 -14.66
CA PRO A 303 10.97 7.59 -14.77
C PRO A 303 12.30 7.41 -14.03
N VAL A 304 12.49 6.27 -13.37
CA VAL A 304 13.72 5.97 -12.61
C VAL A 304 14.97 5.86 -13.50
N ASP A 305 14.77 5.64 -14.81
CA ASP A 305 15.82 5.50 -15.82
C ASP A 305 15.31 5.84 -17.23
N HIS A 306 16.15 5.61 -18.25
CA HIS A 306 15.77 5.81 -19.64
C HIS A 306 15.13 4.56 -20.24
N ARG A 307 13.81 4.64 -20.49
CA ARG A 307 12.98 3.51 -20.92
C ARG A 307 12.63 3.56 -22.39
N THR A 308 13.60 3.19 -23.23
CA THR A 308 13.41 3.09 -24.67
C THR A 308 13.72 1.68 -25.13
N GLY A 309 12.72 1.03 -25.74
CA GLY A 309 12.89 -0.29 -26.33
C GLY A 309 13.87 -0.26 -27.51
N ARG A 310 14.40 -1.43 -27.90
CA ARG A 310 15.34 -1.52 -29.05
C ARG A 310 14.73 -1.03 -30.37
N ASN A 311 13.40 -1.03 -30.47
CA ASN A 311 12.62 -0.51 -31.59
C ASN A 311 12.38 1.02 -31.53
N GLY A 312 12.93 1.71 -30.53
CA GLY A 312 12.77 3.16 -30.36
C GLY A 312 11.47 3.58 -29.65
N VAL A 313 10.63 2.63 -29.21
CA VAL A 313 9.40 2.94 -28.47
C VAL A 313 9.77 3.39 -27.05
N LEU A 314 9.28 4.57 -26.67
CA LEU A 314 9.47 5.15 -25.34
C LEU A 314 8.35 4.67 -24.40
N LEU A 315 8.71 4.09 -23.26
CA LEU A 315 7.79 3.55 -22.25
C LEU A 315 8.12 4.10 -20.85
N PRO A 316 7.97 5.42 -20.61
CA PRO A 316 8.47 6.04 -19.39
C PRO A 316 7.68 5.63 -18.13
N ARG A 317 6.48 5.08 -18.30
CA ARG A 317 5.57 4.67 -17.21
C ARG A 317 5.49 3.15 -17.03
N SER A 318 6.33 2.41 -17.76
CA SER A 318 6.41 0.95 -17.64
C SER A 318 6.85 0.55 -16.23
N ASP A 319 6.48 -0.65 -15.81
CA ASP A 319 6.95 -1.29 -14.57
C ASP A 319 6.75 -0.49 -13.29
N LEU A 320 5.68 0.29 -13.21
CA LEU A 320 5.18 0.78 -11.93
C LEU A 320 4.58 -0.40 -11.17
N LYS A 321 5.36 -0.99 -10.25
CA LYS A 321 4.94 -2.14 -9.44
C LYS A 321 4.07 -1.75 -8.26
N ALA A 322 4.15 -0.49 -7.84
CA ALA A 322 3.31 0.06 -6.79
C ALA A 322 3.08 1.57 -6.97
N VAL A 323 1.86 2.03 -6.70
CA VAL A 323 1.55 3.46 -6.50
C VAL A 323 0.74 3.59 -5.21
N SER A 324 0.90 4.68 -4.46
CA SER A 324 0.02 5.00 -3.34
C SER A 324 -0.18 6.50 -3.29
N ILE A 325 -1.44 6.93 -3.12
CA ILE A 325 -1.84 8.34 -3.11
C ILE A 325 -2.55 8.61 -1.79
N ASN A 326 -2.04 9.57 -1.00
CA ASN A 326 -2.64 9.92 0.28
C ASN A 326 -3.78 10.94 0.11
N SER A 327 -4.42 11.30 1.23
CA SER A 327 -5.49 12.30 1.31
C SER A 327 -5.10 13.68 0.75
N ASN A 328 -3.83 14.07 0.83
CA ASN A 328 -3.29 15.33 0.28
C ASN A 328 -2.95 15.26 -1.22
N ARG A 329 -3.13 14.10 -1.86
CA ARG A 329 -2.68 13.79 -3.23
C ARG A 329 -1.16 13.77 -3.39
N ASP A 330 -0.41 13.59 -2.31
CA ASP A 330 0.99 13.20 -2.41
C ASP A 330 1.06 11.75 -2.86
N VAL A 331 2.07 11.45 -3.68
CA VAL A 331 2.23 10.15 -4.30
C VAL A 331 3.54 9.55 -3.86
N ILE A 332 3.51 8.26 -3.51
CA ILE A 332 4.69 7.41 -3.61
C ILE A 332 4.51 6.40 -4.73
N TYR A 333 5.61 6.06 -5.39
CA TYR A 333 5.61 4.99 -6.38
C TYR A 333 6.90 4.17 -6.31
N VAL A 334 6.77 2.90 -6.68
CA VAL A 334 7.88 1.99 -6.90
C VAL A 334 7.85 1.63 -8.39
N GLN A 335 8.86 2.07 -9.11
CA GLN A 335 9.11 1.66 -10.49
C GLN A 335 10.34 0.75 -10.49
N SER A 336 10.22 -0.45 -11.04
CA SER A 336 11.37 -1.35 -11.16
C SER A 336 12.42 -0.75 -12.07
N ASP A 337 13.71 -1.00 -11.85
CA ASP A 337 14.74 -0.62 -12.81
C ASP A 337 14.49 -1.30 -14.17
N TRP A 338 14.89 -0.68 -15.27
CA TRP A 338 14.65 -1.20 -16.62
C TRP A 338 15.29 -2.58 -16.81
N ARG A 339 14.49 -3.57 -17.21
CA ARG A 339 14.86 -5.01 -17.28
C ARG A 339 15.15 -5.63 -15.92
N SER A 340 14.55 -5.08 -14.88
CA SER A 340 14.48 -5.64 -13.54
C SER A 340 13.02 -5.77 -13.14
N TRP A 341 12.73 -6.71 -12.25
CA TRP A 341 11.39 -6.86 -11.67
C TRP A 341 11.21 -6.03 -10.39
N SER A 342 12.22 -5.26 -9.97
CA SER A 342 12.22 -4.58 -8.67
C SER A 342 13.06 -3.29 -8.65
N SER A 343 12.97 -2.57 -7.53
CA SER A 343 13.72 -1.34 -7.24
C SER A 343 14.43 -1.43 -5.89
N SER A 344 15.26 -0.44 -5.56
CA SER A 344 15.87 -0.26 -4.23
C SER A 344 15.41 1.03 -3.53
N HIS A 345 14.49 1.79 -4.15
CA HIS A 345 14.07 3.07 -3.63
C HIS A 345 12.59 3.35 -3.89
N VAL A 346 11.98 4.10 -2.97
CA VAL A 346 10.63 4.65 -3.13
C VAL A 346 10.75 6.07 -3.66
N ASN A 347 10.00 6.34 -4.73
CA ASN A 347 9.93 7.64 -5.35
C ASN A 347 8.83 8.46 -4.68
N LEU A 348 9.11 9.72 -4.34
CA LEU A 348 8.17 10.60 -3.63
C LEU A 348 7.81 11.84 -4.44
N LEU A 349 6.50 12.09 -4.62
CA LEU A 349 5.93 13.31 -5.19
C LEU A 349 5.11 14.01 -4.11
N VAL A 350 5.48 15.23 -3.73
CA VAL A 350 4.76 16.05 -2.74
C VAL A 350 4.46 17.40 -3.36
N ASP A 351 3.22 17.86 -3.24
CA ASP A 351 2.71 19.06 -3.90
C ASP A 351 2.98 19.07 -5.42
N GLY A 352 2.88 17.89 -6.05
CA GLY A 352 3.12 17.71 -7.49
C GLY A 352 4.57 17.89 -7.94
N ALA A 353 5.53 17.86 -7.01
CA ALA A 353 6.95 17.92 -7.31
C ALA A 353 7.69 16.70 -6.76
N LYS A 354 8.63 16.19 -7.58
CA LYS A 354 9.56 15.14 -7.18
C LYS A 354 10.42 15.60 -6.00
N LYS A 355 10.48 14.78 -4.95
CA LYS A 355 11.36 14.92 -3.79
C LYS A 355 12.50 13.89 -3.88
N PRO A 356 13.56 14.01 -3.05
CA PRO A 356 14.60 12.99 -2.95
C PRO A 356 14.01 11.61 -2.67
N ASP A 357 14.61 10.59 -3.28
CA ASP A 357 14.17 9.21 -3.12
C ASP A 357 14.44 8.69 -1.70
N ILE A 358 13.58 7.80 -1.24
CA ILE A 358 13.77 7.06 0.01
C ILE A 358 14.46 5.76 -0.34
N ASN A 359 15.74 5.65 0.02
CA ASN A 359 16.57 4.50 -0.32
C ASN A 359 16.47 3.41 0.74
N PHE A 360 16.41 2.16 0.29
CA PHE A 360 16.43 0.97 1.14
C PHE A 360 17.70 0.15 0.85
N SER A 361 18.21 -0.54 1.87
CA SER A 361 19.39 -1.40 1.72
C SER A 361 19.12 -2.68 0.92
N GLY A 362 17.84 -3.06 0.79
CA GLY A 362 17.39 -4.24 0.08
C GLY A 362 16.55 -3.89 -1.14
N ILE A 363 16.04 -4.92 -1.78
CA ILE A 363 15.15 -4.79 -2.93
C ILE A 363 13.71 -4.58 -2.43
N ILE A 364 12.93 -3.77 -3.12
CA ILE A 364 11.53 -3.49 -2.82
C ILE A 364 10.64 -3.76 -4.03
N TYR A 365 9.40 -4.18 -3.74
CA TYR A 365 8.36 -4.38 -4.74
C TYR A 365 7.16 -3.46 -4.51
N ARG A 366 6.71 -3.32 -3.24
CA ARG A 366 5.61 -2.43 -2.86
C ARG A 366 5.93 -1.59 -1.63
N SER A 367 5.42 -0.35 -1.67
CA SER A 367 5.39 0.60 -0.57
C SER A 367 4.07 1.36 -0.61
N ARG A 368 3.50 1.63 0.56
CA ARG A 368 2.21 2.32 0.72
C ARG A 368 2.33 3.45 1.73
N TRP A 369 1.54 4.51 1.54
CA TRP A 369 1.27 5.43 2.62
C TRP A 369 0.64 4.68 3.79
N MET A 370 1.08 5.01 5.00
CA MET A 370 0.45 4.55 6.23
C MET A 370 -0.68 5.52 6.61
N ASP A 371 -1.63 5.68 5.68
CA ASP A 371 -2.79 6.57 5.76
C ASP A 371 -4.00 5.83 5.18
N GLU A 372 -5.20 6.23 5.59
CA GLU A 372 -6.42 5.76 4.91
C GLU A 372 -6.59 6.49 3.58
N VAL A 373 -7.15 5.79 2.59
CA VAL A 373 -7.52 6.45 1.34
C VAL A 373 -8.85 7.14 1.54
N SER A 374 -8.85 8.47 1.58
CA SER A 374 -10.08 9.24 1.81
C SER A 374 -11.19 8.85 0.84
N GLY A 375 -12.41 8.63 1.35
CA GLY A 375 -13.55 8.19 0.56
C GLY A 375 -13.57 6.69 0.22
N TRP A 376 -12.58 5.93 0.70
CA TRP A 376 -12.42 4.49 0.50
C TRP A 376 -12.08 3.81 1.85
N PRO A 377 -13.07 3.64 2.74
CA PRO A 377 -12.84 3.03 4.03
C PRO A 377 -12.43 1.55 3.86
N ALA A 378 -11.56 1.09 4.77
CA ALA A 378 -11.23 -0.33 4.88
C ALA A 378 -12.47 -1.14 5.32
N ALA A 379 -12.42 -2.46 5.13
CA ALA A 379 -13.50 -3.38 5.46
C ALA A 379 -13.69 -3.66 6.96
#